data_AF-A9WA72-F1
#
_entry.id   AF-A9WA72-F1
#
_cell.length_a   1.000
_cell.length_b   1.000
_cell.length_c   1.000
_cell.angle_alpha   90.00
_cell.angle_beta   90.00
_cell.angle_gamma   90.00
#
_symmetry.space_group_name_H-M   'P 1'
#
loop_
_entity.id
_entity.type
_entity.pdbx_description
1 polymer ?
#
loop_
_entity_poly.entity_id
_entity_poly.type
_entity_poly.pdbx_seq_one_letter_code
_entity_poly.pdbx_strand_id
1 'polypeptide(L)' 'MRTRLKLKPGQRGTKKLQAMYGDRLVCVRYRYDIETGRRFKTIELIVDEKAWSPRDHDEEQFGRIGDVAAD' A
#
# COMPACT_ATOMS: atom_id res chain seq x y z
N MET A 1 -2.32 11.69 16.55
CA MET A 1 -3.24 11.19 15.49
C MET A 1 -3.26 9.65 15.33
N ARG A 2 -4.39 8.97 15.57
CA ARG A 2 -4.54 7.49 15.51
C ARG A 2 -5.65 7.04 14.55
N THR A 3 -5.44 5.95 13.79
CA THR A 3 -6.49 5.35 12.94
C THR A 3 -7.54 4.65 13.78
N ARG A 4 -8.83 4.92 13.51
CA ARG A 4 -9.98 4.30 14.19
C ARG A 4 -10.82 3.40 13.29
N LEU A 5 -10.90 3.73 12.01
CA LEU A 5 -11.69 2.96 11.05
C LEU A 5 -10.99 2.98 9.69
N LYS A 6 -10.92 1.81 9.04
CA LYS A 6 -10.50 1.64 7.65
C LYS A 6 -11.68 1.09 6.88
N LEU A 7 -11.95 1.65 5.71
CA LEU A 7 -13.00 1.22 4.81
C LEU A 7 -12.43 0.95 3.42
N LYS A 8 -12.96 -0.08 2.77
CA LYS A 8 -12.74 -0.39 1.36
C LYS A 8 -13.67 0.46 0.48
N PRO A 9 -13.30 0.71 -0.80
CA PRO A 9 -14.24 1.19 -1.81
C PRO A 9 -15.54 0.36 -1.80
N GLY A 10 -16.69 0.98 -2.07
CA GLY A 10 -18.01 0.32 -2.09
C GLY A 10 -18.74 0.27 -0.74
N GLN A 11 -18.02 0.34 0.38
CA GLN A 11 -18.63 0.31 1.70
C GLN A 11 -19.44 1.59 2.02
N ARG A 12 -20.36 1.48 2.99
CA ARG A 12 -21.12 2.64 3.47
C ARG A 12 -20.16 3.73 3.96
N GLY A 13 -20.30 4.95 3.43
CA GLY A 13 -19.42 6.08 3.74
C GLY A 13 -18.22 6.26 2.78
N THR A 14 -18.01 5.35 1.83
CA THR A 14 -17.00 5.48 0.77
C THR A 14 -17.60 5.66 -0.63
N LYS A 15 -18.90 5.38 -0.85
CA LYS A 15 -19.58 5.49 -2.15
C LYS A 15 -19.31 6.79 -2.93
N LYS A 16 -19.37 7.96 -2.27
CA LYS A 16 -19.05 9.25 -2.93
C LYS A 16 -17.58 9.34 -3.38
N LEU A 17 -16.66 8.83 -2.57
CA LEU A 17 -15.24 8.80 -2.92
C LEU A 17 -14.96 7.78 -4.03
N GLN A 18 -15.64 6.63 -4.01
CA GLN A 18 -15.54 5.65 -5.09
C GLN A 18 -16.10 6.21 -6.40
N ALA A 19 -17.22 6.93 -6.37
CA ALA A 19 -17.75 7.59 -7.56
C ALA A 19 -16.78 8.66 -8.11
N MET A 20 -16.03 9.34 -7.24
CA MET A 20 -15.07 10.37 -7.62
C MET A 20 -13.74 9.82 -8.16
N TYR A 21 -13.21 8.78 -7.52
CA TYR A 21 -11.86 8.27 -7.78
C TYR A 21 -11.83 6.92 -8.49
N GLY A 22 -12.99 6.27 -8.64
CA GLY A 22 -13.12 4.97 -9.28
C GLY A 22 -12.19 3.91 -8.68
N ASP A 23 -11.61 3.12 -9.57
CA ASP A 23 -10.69 2.03 -9.22
C ASP A 23 -9.34 2.52 -8.69
N ARG A 24 -9.03 3.81 -8.85
CA ARG A 24 -7.81 4.42 -8.28
C ARG A 24 -7.91 4.56 -6.76
N LEU A 25 -9.11 4.49 -6.17
CA LEU A 25 -9.30 4.54 -4.72
C LEU A 25 -8.89 3.21 -4.09
N VAL A 26 -7.81 3.20 -3.31
CA VAL A 26 -7.32 1.99 -2.63
C VAL A 26 -7.99 1.82 -1.26
N CYS A 27 -8.06 2.89 -0.47
CA CYS A 27 -8.54 2.82 0.92
C CYS A 27 -9.06 4.16 1.44
N VAL A 28 -10.00 4.13 2.39
CA VAL A 28 -10.44 5.31 3.16
C VAL A 28 -10.18 5.07 4.65
N ARG A 29 -9.56 6.02 5.35
CA ARG A 29 -9.24 5.90 6.78
C ARG A 29 -9.72 7.10 7.57
N TYR A 30 -10.39 6.84 8.68
CA TYR A 30 -10.71 7.86 9.68
C TYR A 30 -9.67 7.85 10.79
N ARG A 31 -9.08 9.02 11.03
CA ARG A 31 -8.05 9.23 12.04
C ARG A 31 -8.50 10.31 13.01
N TYR A 32 -8.17 10.13 14.27
CA TYR A 32 -8.56 11.04 15.33
C TYR A 32 -7.30 11.55 16.00
N ASP A 33 -7.25 12.85 16.20
CA ASP A 33 -6.18 13.50 16.91
C ASP A 33 -6.74 14.10 18.20
N ILE A 34 -6.33 13.53 19.33
CA ILE A 34 -6.91 13.86 20.64
C ILE A 34 -6.40 15.22 21.11
N GLU A 35 -5.12 15.50 20.87
CA GLU A 35 -4.47 16.76 21.25
C GLU A 35 -5.14 17.97 20.60
N THR A 36 -5.50 17.87 19.32
CA THR A 36 -6.16 18.95 18.57
C THR A 36 -7.68 18.83 18.53
N GLY A 37 -8.26 17.73 19.03
CA GLY A 37 -9.69 17.44 18.94
C GLY A 37 -10.20 17.18 17.51
N ARG A 38 -9.31 16.93 16.54
CA ARG A 38 -9.68 16.85 15.12
C ARG A 38 -9.93 15.42 14.66
N ARG A 39 -10.95 15.27 13.82
CA ARG A 39 -11.18 14.07 13.02
C ARG A 39 -10.76 14.31 11.58
N PHE A 40 -9.92 13.43 11.06
CA PHE A 40 -9.47 13.43 9.68
C PHE A 40 -10.11 12.27 8.92
N LYS A 41 -10.54 12.54 7.70
CA LYS A 41 -10.86 11.52 6.71
C LYS A 41 -9.78 11.57 5.65
N THR A 42 -9.07 10.47 5.47
CA THR A 42 -7.95 10.34 4.54
C THR A 42 -8.25 9.26 3.51
N ILE A 43 -7.69 9.39 2.32
CA ILE A 43 -7.77 8.39 1.27
C ILE A 43 -6.37 7.97 0.84
N GLU A 44 -6.27 6.76 0.32
CA GLU A 44 -5.10 6.23 -0.38
C GLU A 44 -5.48 6.06 -1.84
N LEU A 45 -4.70 6.65 -2.73
CA LEU A 45 -5.03 6.81 -4.14
C LEU A 45 -3.85 6.34 -5.00
N ILE A 46 -4.14 5.59 -6.06
CA ILE A 46 -3.19 5.33 -7.13
C ILE A 46 -2.97 6.64 -7.88
N VAL A 47 -1.74 7.15 -7.90
CA VAL A 47 -1.36 8.39 -8.61
C VAL A 47 -0.60 8.12 -9.91
N ASP A 48 0.14 7.00 -9.98
CA ASP A 48 0.89 6.53 -11.13
C ASP A 48 0.83 4.99 -11.17
N GLU A 49 0.90 4.41 -12.36
CA GLU A 49 0.89 2.98 -12.61
C GLU A 49 1.94 2.63 -13.67
N LYS A 50 2.82 1.67 -13.36
CA LYS A 50 3.89 1.21 -14.25
C LYS A 50 4.04 -0.29 -14.14
N ALA A 51 4.39 -0.94 -15.26
CA ALA A 51 4.80 -2.33 -15.24
C ALA A 51 6.03 -2.49 -14.33
N TRP A 52 5.98 -3.46 -13.42
CA TRP A 52 7.08 -3.81 -12.53
C TRP A 52 7.24 -5.33 -12.53
N SER A 53 8.45 -5.80 -12.81
CA SER A 53 8.85 -7.18 -12.60
C SER A 53 9.60 -7.28 -11.27
N PRO A 54 9.28 -8.25 -10.39
CA PRO A 54 10.15 -8.59 -9.27
C PRO A 54 11.57 -8.86 -9.79
N ARG A 55 12.59 -8.41 -9.05
CA ARG A 55 13.94 -8.93 -9.30
C ARG A 55 13.93 -10.39 -8.82
N ASP A 56 14.37 -11.30 -9.68
CA ASP A 56 14.61 -12.68 -9.28
C ASP A 56 15.62 -12.64 -8.12
N HIS A 57 15.19 -13.01 -6.91
CA HIS A 57 16.01 -12.95 -5.71
C HIS A 57 16.98 -14.14 -5.59
N ASP A 58 17.19 -14.89 -6.67
CA ASP A 58 17.83 -16.22 -6.64
C ASP A 58 19.30 -16.23 -7.12
N GLU A 59 19.88 -15.10 -7.54
CA GLU A 59 21.28 -15.10 -8.05
C GLU A 59 22.36 -15.05 -6.95
N GLU A 60 22.05 -14.68 -5.71
CA GLU A 60 23.07 -14.61 -4.64
C GLU A 60 23.36 -15.95 -3.94
N GLN A 61 22.59 -17.02 -4.19
CA GLN A 61 22.77 -18.30 -3.50
C GLN A 61 23.59 -19.33 -4.31
N PHE A 62 23.72 -19.19 -5.64
CA PHE A 62 24.41 -20.17 -6.47
C PHE A 62 25.91 -19.88 -6.70
N GLY A 63 26.40 -18.69 -6.32
CA GLY A 63 27.80 -18.29 -6.47
C GLY A 63 28.79 -18.88 -5.45
N ARG A 64 28.36 -19.70 -4.49
CA ARG A 64 29.26 -20.31 -3.47
C ARG A 64 29.60 -21.78 -3.69
N ILE A 65 29.10 -22.43 -4.74
CA ILE A 65 29.40 -23.85 -5.01
C ILE A 65 30.55 -24.03 -6.04
N GLY A 66 31.01 -22.95 -6.67
CA GLY A 66 32.06 -23.01 -7.72
C GLY A 66 33.51 -23.06 -7.26
N ASP A 67 33.84 -22.67 -6.02
CA ASP A 67 35.23 -22.43 -5.61
C ASP A 67 35.87 -23.55 -4.75
N VAL A 68 35.35 -24.78 -4.80
CA VAL A 68 35.96 -25.92 -4.10
C VAL A 68 36.24 -27.07 -5.06
N ALA A 69 37.08 -26.82 -6.07
CA ALA A 69 37.77 -27.87 -6.83
C ALA A 69 39.00 -27.31 -7.55
N ALA A 70 40.05 -26.97 -6.80
CA ALA A 70 41.42 -26.90 -7.30
C ALA A 70 42.42 -26.87 -6.13
N ASP A 71 42.72 -28.04 -5.56
CA ASP A 71 44.08 -28.48 -5.16
C ASP A 71 44.08 -29.99 -4.84
#